data_AF-W0LEH3-F1
#
_entry.id   AF-W0LEH3-F1
#
_cell.length_a   1.000
_cell.length_b   1.000
_cell.length_c   1.000
_cell.angle_alpha   90.00
_cell.angle_beta   90.00
_cell.angle_gamma   90.00
#
_symmetry.space_group_name_H-M   'P 1'
#
loop_
_entity.id
_entity.type
_entity.pdbx_description
1 polymer ?
#
loop_
_entity_poly.entity_id
_entity_poly.type
_entity_poly.pdbx_seq_one_letter_code
_entity_poly.pdbx_strand_id
1 'polypeptide(L)'
;MKIGKRVKIDFSKIKTLDDFYTELSNLFGFPDFFGRNINALIDCFFSLRYPQDEMTKIHVTDSEYLLIELYHFSLATNEIKETLIVTIENVSFKCKEKGQEPSIVLLLK
;
A
#
# COMPACT_ATOMS: atom_id res chain seq x y z
N MET A 1 -6.85 8.02 15.44
CA MET A 1 -6.73 7.14 14.27
C MET A 1 -8.09 6.49 13.98
N LYS A 2 -8.78 6.91 12.91
CA LYS A 2 -10.05 6.31 12.45
C LYS A 2 -9.76 5.38 11.26
N ILE A 3 -10.10 4.10 11.35
CA ILE A 3 -9.91 3.16 10.23
C ILE A 3 -11.10 3.29 9.27
N GLY A 4 -10.86 3.79 8.06
CA GLY A 4 -11.90 3.96 7.03
C GLY A 4 -12.07 2.71 6.17
N LYS A 5 -10.97 2.04 5.83
CA LYS A 5 -10.96 0.79 5.04
C LYS A 5 -9.95 -0.20 5.58
N ARG A 6 -10.16 -1.48 5.26
CA ARG A 6 -9.26 -2.59 5.59
C ARG A 6 -8.98 -3.42 4.36
N VAL A 7 -7.72 -3.77 4.14
CA VAL A 7 -7.28 -4.69 3.10
C VAL A 7 -6.43 -5.78 3.74
N LYS A 8 -6.65 -7.02 3.31
CA LYS A 8 -5.89 -8.19 3.78
C LYS A 8 -4.92 -8.59 2.68
N ILE A 9 -3.66 -8.79 3.04
CA ILE A 9 -2.65 -9.36 2.15
C ILE A 9 -2.19 -10.67 2.80
N ASP A 10 -2.36 -11.78 2.10
CA ASP A 10 -1.87 -13.09 2.52
C ASP A 10 -0.58 -13.45 1.79
N PHE A 11 0.54 -13.44 2.53
CA PHE A 11 1.86 -13.73 2.00
C PHE A 11 2.13 -15.24 1.83
N SER A 12 1.16 -16.11 2.12
CA SER A 12 1.30 -17.56 1.95
C SER A 12 1.61 -17.97 0.50
N LYS A 13 1.09 -17.22 -0.48
CA LYS A 13 1.25 -17.50 -1.92
C LYS A 13 2.17 -16.52 -2.66
N ILE A 14 2.62 -15.44 -2.02
CA ILE A 14 3.48 -14.43 -2.62
C ILE A 14 4.94 -14.89 -2.51
N LYS A 15 5.58 -15.25 -3.62
CA LYS A 15 6.96 -15.81 -3.64
C LYS A 15 7.96 -14.90 -4.31
N THR A 16 7.50 -14.09 -5.25
CA THR A 16 8.33 -13.16 -6.02
C THR A 16 7.81 -11.72 -5.86
N LEU A 17 8.64 -10.73 -6.20
CA LEU A 17 8.18 -9.35 -6.33
C LEU A 17 7.05 -9.22 -7.36
N ASP A 18 7.08 -10.02 -8.41
CA ASP A 18 6.03 -10.03 -9.43
C ASP A 18 4.69 -10.49 -8.83
N ASP A 19 4.68 -11.58 -8.04
CA ASP A 19 3.48 -12.01 -7.30
C ASP A 19 2.97 -10.89 -6.38
N PHE A 20 3.89 -10.19 -5.72
CA PHE A 20 3.56 -9.11 -4.79
C PHE A 20 2.89 -7.94 -5.51
N TYR A 21 3.48 -7.46 -6.62
CA TYR A 21 2.89 -6.39 -7.42
C TYR A 21 1.55 -6.78 -8.04
N THR A 22 1.40 -8.04 -8.47
CA THR A 22 0.12 -8.57 -8.97
C THR A 22 -0.95 -8.59 -7.87
N GLU A 23 -0.61 -9.12 -6.69
CA GLU A 23 -1.55 -9.17 -5.57
C GLU A 23 -2.00 -7.77 -5.14
N LEU A 24 -1.07 -6.82 -5.05
CA LEU A 24 -1.43 -5.42 -4.76
C LEU A 24 -2.29 -4.79 -5.86
N SER A 25 -1.96 -5.02 -7.13
CA SER A 25 -2.77 -4.50 -8.25
C SER A 25 -4.22 -5.00 -8.18
N ASN A 26 -4.40 -6.29 -7.85
CA ASN A 26 -5.71 -6.91 -7.71
C ASN A 26 -6.49 -6.36 -6.50
N LEU A 27 -5.84 -6.25 -5.34
CA LEU A 27 -6.49 -5.81 -4.10
C LEU A 27 -6.84 -4.33 -4.10
N PHE A 28 -5.97 -3.49 -4.66
CA PHE A 28 -6.10 -2.04 -4.61
C PHE A 28 -6.69 -1.45 -5.90
N GLY A 29 -6.72 -2.21 -6.99
CA GLY A 29 -7.23 -1.75 -8.28
C GLY A 29 -6.33 -0.68 -8.88
N PHE A 30 -5.03 -0.94 -8.96
CA PHE A 30 -4.07 -0.06 -9.64
C PHE A 30 -4.36 0.03 -11.15
N PRO A 31 -3.92 1.10 -11.83
CA PRO A 31 -4.14 1.28 -13.26
C PRO A 31 -3.40 0.25 -14.11
N ASP A 32 -3.88 0.03 -15.34
CA ASP A 32 -3.29 -0.92 -16.30
C ASP A 32 -1.82 -0.58 -16.65
N PHE A 33 -1.43 0.69 -16.51
CA PHE A 33 -0.06 1.17 -16.73
C PHE A 33 0.83 1.11 -15.47
N PHE A 34 0.41 0.42 -14.40
CA PHE A 34 1.20 0.30 -13.18
C PHE A 34 2.59 -0.30 -13.45
N GLY A 35 3.63 0.47 -13.15
CA GLY A 35 5.01 0.17 -13.55
C GLY A 35 5.75 -0.91 -12.75
N ARG A 36 5.08 -1.60 -11.81
CA ARG A 36 5.62 -2.74 -11.02
C ARG A 36 7.01 -2.47 -10.40
N ASN A 37 7.16 -1.30 -9.78
CA ASN A 37 8.36 -0.88 -9.08
C ASN A 37 8.00 -0.02 -7.85
N ILE A 38 8.97 0.22 -6.97
CA ILE A 38 8.76 0.96 -5.70
C ILE A 38 8.20 2.36 -5.94
N ASN A 39 8.70 3.10 -6.94
CA ASN A 39 8.23 4.46 -7.21
C ASN A 39 6.76 4.47 -7.65
N ALA A 40 6.39 3.59 -8.58
CA ALA A 40 5.00 3.44 -9.01
C ALA A 40 4.08 3.02 -7.85
N LEU A 41 4.57 2.19 -6.93
CA LEU A 41 3.81 1.75 -5.77
C LEU A 41 3.60 2.89 -4.76
N ILE A 42 4.63 3.69 -4.52
CA ILE A 42 4.54 4.91 -3.69
C ILE A 42 3.48 5.85 -4.27
N ASP A 43 3.48 6.07 -5.59
CA ASP A 43 2.51 6.95 -6.22
C ASP A 43 1.08 6.44 -6.05
N CYS A 44 0.84 5.13 -6.27
CA CYS A 44 -0.49 4.54 -6.06
C CYS A 44 -0.98 4.67 -4.62
N PHE A 45 -0.11 4.43 -3.63
CA PHE A 45 -0.47 4.53 -2.21
C PHE A 45 -0.56 5.97 -1.70
N PHE A 46 0.21 6.89 -2.26
CA PHE A 46 0.08 8.30 -1.92
C PHE A 46 -1.25 8.89 -2.40
N SER A 47 -1.77 8.43 -3.54
CA SER A 47 -3.07 8.84 -4.10
C SER A 47 -4.30 8.31 -3.33
N LEU A 48 -4.14 7.60 -2.20
CA LEU A 48 -5.26 7.11 -1.39
C LEU A 48 -6.24 8.22 -0.94
N ARG A 49 -5.77 9.46 -0.75
CA ARG A 49 -6.60 10.63 -0.40
C ARG A 49 -6.93 11.53 -1.58
N TYR A 50 -6.54 11.13 -2.78
CA TYR A 50 -6.66 11.93 -4.00
C TYR A 50 -7.36 11.12 -5.09
N PRO A 51 -8.69 10.89 -4.97
CA PRO A 51 -9.43 10.06 -5.93
C PRO A 51 -9.33 10.51 -7.38
N GLN A 52 -9.14 11.81 -7.61
CA GLN A 52 -8.96 12.39 -8.94
C GLN A 52 -7.68 11.95 -9.65
N ASP A 53 -6.71 11.35 -8.94
CA ASP A 53 -5.48 10.85 -9.55
C ASP A 53 -5.70 9.50 -10.26
N GLU A 54 -6.80 8.80 -9.97
CA GLU A 54 -7.18 7.51 -10.57
C GLU A 54 -6.11 6.38 -10.45
N MET A 55 -5.19 6.50 -9.48
CA MET A 55 -4.08 5.55 -9.29
C MET A 55 -4.45 4.30 -8.47
N THR A 56 -5.61 4.27 -7.83
CA THR A 56 -6.11 3.17 -6.99
C THR A 56 -7.63 3.27 -6.91
N LYS A 57 -8.33 2.14 -6.77
CA LYS A 57 -9.79 2.11 -6.53
C LYS A 57 -10.15 2.24 -5.05
N ILE A 58 -9.15 2.21 -4.18
CA ILE A 58 -9.32 2.36 -2.73
C ILE A 58 -9.01 3.80 -2.34
N HIS A 59 -9.95 4.43 -1.64
CA HIS A 59 -9.75 5.76 -1.08
C HIS A 59 -10.14 5.83 0.38
N VAL A 60 -9.46 6.71 1.12
CA VAL A 60 -9.78 7.10 2.49
C VAL A 60 -9.88 8.62 2.56
N THR A 61 -10.67 9.14 3.50
CA THR A 61 -10.72 10.60 3.74
C THR A 61 -9.47 11.10 4.45
N ASP A 62 -9.32 12.42 4.56
CA ASP A 62 -8.20 13.07 5.26
C ASP A 62 -8.06 12.65 6.74
N SER A 63 -9.20 12.31 7.37
CA SER A 63 -9.25 11.88 8.78
C SER A 63 -9.11 10.36 8.97
N GLU A 64 -9.09 9.61 7.87
CA GLU A 64 -9.11 8.16 7.86
C GLU A 64 -7.78 7.55 7.45
N TYR A 65 -7.60 6.32 7.91
CA TYR A 65 -6.45 5.48 7.63
C TYR A 65 -6.93 4.22 6.92
N LEU A 66 -6.11 3.75 5.98
CA LEU A 66 -6.19 2.40 5.45
C LEU A 66 -5.42 1.46 6.38
N LEU A 67 -6.09 0.44 6.89
CA LEU A 67 -5.45 -0.65 7.61
C LEU A 67 -5.08 -1.77 6.64
N ILE A 68 -3.80 -2.09 6.52
CA ILE A 68 -3.34 -3.27 5.80
C ILE A 68 -2.99 -4.36 6.81
N GLU A 69 -3.76 -5.45 6.77
CA GLU A 69 -3.55 -6.63 7.61
C GLU A 69 -2.62 -7.60 6.87
N LEU A 70 -1.44 -7.83 7.43
CA LEU A 70 -0.36 -8.63 6.84
C LEU A 70 -0.39 -10.04 7.42
N TYR A 71 -1.03 -10.97 6.72
CA TYR A 71 -1.13 -12.37 7.13
C TYR A 71 0.07 -13.17 6.61
N HIS A 72 0.65 -14.00 7.47
CA HIS A 72 1.83 -14.83 7.13
C HIS A 72 3.03 -14.04 6.60
N PHE A 73 3.16 -12.77 7.01
CA PHE A 73 4.22 -11.87 6.55
C PHE A 73 5.64 -12.40 6.79
N SER A 74 5.82 -13.26 7.79
CA SER A 74 7.09 -13.94 8.06
C SER A 74 7.59 -14.76 6.87
N LEU A 75 6.69 -15.30 6.03
CA LEU A 75 6.99 -16.09 4.84
C LEU A 75 7.49 -15.26 3.65
N ALA A 76 7.30 -13.93 3.68
CA ALA A 76 7.76 -13.06 2.60
C ALA A 76 9.30 -13.01 2.54
N THR A 77 9.83 -12.88 1.33
CA THR A 77 11.28 -12.66 1.12
C THR A 77 11.71 -11.31 1.71
N ASN A 78 13.00 -11.15 2.00
CA ASN A 78 13.52 -9.86 2.49
C ASN A 78 13.25 -8.74 1.48
N GLU A 79 13.41 -9.02 0.19
CA GLU A 79 13.13 -8.07 -0.87
C GLU A 79 11.67 -7.57 -0.85
N ILE A 80 10.69 -8.45 -0.67
CA ILE A 80 9.26 -8.06 -0.54
C ILE A 80 9.04 -7.25 0.74
N LYS A 81 9.63 -7.68 1.87
CA LYS A 81 9.50 -6.98 3.15
C LYS A 81 10.06 -5.56 3.05
N GLU A 82 11.27 -5.42 2.51
CA GLU A 82 11.93 -4.13 2.28
C GLU A 82 11.11 -3.25 1.33
N THR A 83 10.66 -3.80 0.20
CA THR A 83 9.79 -3.10 -0.76
C THR A 83 8.55 -2.52 -0.08
N LEU A 84 7.83 -3.31 0.71
CA LEU A 84 6.65 -2.85 1.42
C LEU A 84 7.00 -1.77 2.46
N ILE A 85 7.98 -2.01 3.33
CA ILE A 85 8.32 -1.09 4.42
C ILE A 85 8.81 0.26 3.87
N VAL A 86 9.73 0.23 2.90
CA VAL A 86 10.25 1.45 2.25
C VAL A 86 9.13 2.22 1.56
N THR A 87 8.20 1.53 0.90
CA THR A 87 7.03 2.19 0.28
C THR A 87 6.19 2.91 1.33
N ILE A 88 5.81 2.23 2.43
CA ILE A 88 4.95 2.82 3.47
C ILE A 88 5.66 3.98 4.18
N GLU A 89 6.96 3.88 4.42
CA GLU A 89 7.77 4.97 4.96
C GLU A 89 7.75 6.20 4.04
N ASN A 90 7.99 6.01 2.73
CA ASN A 90 7.99 7.11 1.76
C ASN A 90 6.61 7.74 1.57
N VAL A 91 5.54 6.94 1.57
CA VAL A 91 4.16 7.47 1.55
C VAL A 91 3.90 8.31 2.79
N SER A 92 4.29 7.83 3.97
CA SER A 92 4.14 8.57 5.23
C SER A 92 4.96 9.87 5.22
N PHE A 93 6.16 9.84 4.66
CA PHE A 93 6.99 11.03 4.47
C PHE A 93 6.32 12.05 3.55
N LYS A 94 5.83 11.65 2.36
CA LYS A 94 5.09 12.52 1.44
C LYS A 94 3.83 13.11 2.09
N CYS A 95 3.09 12.34 2.91
CA CYS A 95 1.97 12.86 3.69
C CYS A 95 2.42 13.96 4.65
N LYS A 96 3.51 13.74 5.38
CA LYS A 96 4.07 14.72 6.31
C LYS A 96 4.48 16.02 5.61
N GLU A 97 5.09 15.93 4.42
CA GLU A 97 5.43 17.13 3.61
C GLU A 97 4.20 17.95 3.19
N LYS A 98 3.02 17.31 3.10
CA LYS A 98 1.73 17.98 2.86
C LYS A 98 1.02 18.41 4.15
N GLY A 99 1.64 18.25 5.32
CA GLY A 99 1.02 18.55 6.61
C GLY A 99 -0.10 17.57 6.99
N GLN A 100 -0.09 16.37 6.40
CA GLN A 100 -1.08 15.32 6.62
C GLN A 100 -0.54 14.23 7.55
N GLU A 101 -1.43 13.62 8.32
CA GLU A 101 -1.15 12.36 9.02
C GLU A 101 -0.85 11.23 8.03
N PRO A 102 -0.14 10.15 8.41
CA PRO A 102 0.01 8.97 7.57
C PRO A 102 -1.35 8.45 7.05
N SER A 103 -1.39 7.95 5.82
CA SER A 103 -2.62 7.39 5.22
C SER A 103 -2.77 5.89 5.43
N ILE A 104 -1.69 5.19 5.78
CA ILE A 104 -1.64 3.72 5.89
C ILE A 104 -1.09 3.33 7.26
N VAL A 105 -1.69 2.30 7.86
CA VAL A 105 -1.15 1.60 9.02
C VAL A 105 -1.09 0.10 8.76
N LEU A 106 -0.01 -0.54 9.21
CA LEU A 106 0.23 -1.97 9.06
C LEU A 106 -0.15 -2.72 10.34
N LEU A 107 -0.80 -3.86 10.19
CA LEU A 107 -1.11 -4.77 11.29
C LEU A 107 -0.58 -6.17 10.95
N LEU A 108 0.38 -6.65 11.73
CA LEU A 108 0.91 -8.02 11.60
C LEU A 108 -0.11 -9.02 12.17
N LYS A 109 -0.39 -10.09 11.41
CA LYS A 109 -1.35 -11.15 11.74
C LYS A 109 -0.77 -12.54 11.55
#